data_AF-A0A1C6KHA1-F1
#
_entry.id   AF-A0A1C6KHA1-F1
#
_cell.length_a   1.000
_cell.length_b   1.000
_cell.length_c   1.000
_cell.angle_alpha   90.00
_cell.angle_beta   90.00
_cell.angle_gamma   90.00
#
_symmetry.space_group_name_H-M   'P 1'
#
loop_
_entity.id
_entity.type
_entity.pdbx_description
1 polymer ?
#
loop_
_entity_poly.entity_id
_entity_poly.type
_entity_poly.pdbx_seq_one_letter_code
_entity_poly.pdbx_strand_id
1 'polypeptide(L)'
;MFKGINTYGMLKNGTIAVFTMFGVGILFGEKNIMLAFPIALTSAVLGRQNFRVKTFDKTVGIIIIDLIIVTFAYISRLNLITGIVINFMSIFLIMYTITNPYDPTVYKPFVMLYVFTQYAWVPLNQMPSRYLAVVFGVLIIVICNKVINEINEKSLLGKSISNSLSLIAESLRDILKGDYSKEKEIECTNIMRSLAYKIYVSRYRDYLTTNLGQIQFKIFMDIEHLNLFLRKIKEGYSKKEIAKEEMKELINLLEEIIEFSNGKRSVDTVVNETNRYVNKHIKEAKYGYEISVVLINLSKNITSLEYINKKDINKVYERWQRSYLDKTKYTFKEYFRRDSIRFKFAMRMAITLALSLFVGELLGFYKIIWAIITIMSVIQPYYEETLKKTKDRVVGNAIAIIFTGVVINIIDNRYVTIVILIVALYLLYGFKEYHKISLFAAIASICVSSLSNNINELLVYRITYVIIGVLIVILANKFIYPYKLKDGIKQLEEKIKRYNGMLVKEGKLYLQERGNIHIVRDIIIHLTLLNQKLYLRNLQYEDEEVEKFVDNNTFYAIEVGYAILMSYGKSRDFKRMKLDEINWFLKQRGIYG
;
A
#
# COMPACT_ATOMS: atom_id res chain seq x y z
N MET A 1 -18.10 16.18 11.75
CA MET A 1 -18.05 14.72 11.45
C MET A 1 -17.49 14.39 10.06
N PHE A 2 -17.84 15.15 9.01
CA PHE A 2 -17.60 14.82 7.59
C PHE A 2 -16.36 15.46 6.92
N LYS A 3 -15.45 16.08 7.67
CA LYS A 3 -14.17 16.60 7.11
C LYS A 3 -13.27 15.41 6.69
N GLY A 4 -12.67 15.48 5.50
CA GLY A 4 -11.71 14.47 5.01
C GLY A 4 -12.29 13.22 4.33
N ILE A 5 -13.53 13.28 3.81
CA ILE A 5 -14.14 12.14 3.12
C ILE A 5 -13.43 11.86 1.79
N ASN A 6 -13.01 10.61 1.61
CA ASN A 6 -12.59 10.08 0.31
C ASN A 6 -13.82 9.67 -0.50
N THR A 7 -14.43 10.63 -1.21
CA THR A 7 -15.67 10.41 -1.99
C THR A 7 -15.51 9.33 -3.05
N TYR A 8 -14.35 9.27 -3.71
CA TYR A 8 -14.07 8.24 -4.71
C TYR A 8 -14.04 6.84 -4.09
N GLY A 9 -13.29 6.66 -2.99
CA GLY A 9 -13.23 5.39 -2.28
C GLY A 9 -14.58 4.96 -1.71
N MET A 10 -15.35 5.92 -1.21
CA MET A 10 -16.71 5.76 -0.68
C MET A 10 -17.65 5.21 -1.75
N LEU A 11 -17.73 5.88 -2.91
CA LEU A 11 -18.62 5.47 -3.99
C LEU A 11 -18.17 4.12 -4.57
N LYS A 12 -16.88 4.00 -4.92
CA LYS A 12 -16.35 2.77 -5.53
C LYS A 12 -16.59 1.53 -4.67
N ASN A 13 -16.10 1.53 -3.43
CA ASN A 13 -16.17 0.34 -2.58
C ASN A 13 -17.53 0.18 -1.91
N GLY A 14 -18.24 1.28 -1.62
CA GLY A 14 -19.60 1.25 -1.11
C GLY A 14 -20.57 0.60 -2.10
N THR A 15 -20.51 0.97 -3.39
CA THR A 15 -21.32 0.36 -4.44
C THR A 15 -21.02 -1.14 -4.60
N ILE A 16 -19.73 -1.53 -4.59
CA ILE A 16 -19.36 -2.96 -4.62
C ILE A 16 -19.92 -3.71 -3.41
N ALA A 17 -19.83 -3.13 -2.20
CA ALA A 17 -20.33 -3.75 -0.99
C ALA A 17 -21.86 -3.94 -1.02
N VAL A 18 -22.60 -2.93 -1.48
CA VAL A 18 -24.06 -3.02 -1.64
C VAL A 18 -24.42 -4.11 -2.65
N PHE A 19 -23.85 -4.09 -3.86
CA PHE A 19 -24.16 -5.11 -4.87
C PHE A 19 -23.81 -6.52 -4.42
N THR A 20 -22.66 -6.70 -3.77
CA THR A 20 -22.24 -8.00 -3.25
C THR A 20 -23.21 -8.47 -2.17
N MET A 21 -23.59 -7.60 -1.24
CA MET A 21 -24.45 -7.96 -0.10
C MET A 21 -25.87 -8.33 -0.53
N PHE A 22 -26.53 -7.50 -1.35
CA PHE A 22 -27.87 -7.79 -1.84
C PHE A 22 -27.87 -8.94 -2.84
N GLY A 23 -26.89 -9.00 -3.75
CA GLY A 23 -26.78 -10.08 -4.72
C GLY A 23 -26.58 -11.44 -4.05
N VAL A 24 -25.71 -11.52 -3.03
CA VAL A 24 -25.52 -12.76 -2.28
C VAL A 24 -26.79 -13.15 -1.51
N GLY A 25 -27.46 -12.19 -0.88
CA GLY A 25 -28.68 -12.45 -0.13
C GLY A 25 -29.84 -12.97 -1.00
N ILE A 26 -30.03 -12.35 -2.17
CA ILE A 26 -31.11 -12.72 -3.09
C ILE A 26 -30.86 -14.06 -3.77
N LEU A 27 -29.63 -14.31 -4.24
CA LEU A 27 -29.31 -15.49 -5.06
C LEU A 27 -28.97 -16.73 -4.24
N PHE A 28 -28.35 -16.56 -3.07
CA PHE A 28 -27.82 -17.68 -2.28
C PHE A 28 -28.37 -17.73 -0.84
N GLY A 29 -29.30 -16.84 -0.51
CA GLY A 29 -30.05 -16.84 0.75
C GLY A 29 -29.43 -16.02 1.89
N GLU A 30 -30.26 -15.70 2.88
CA GLU A 30 -29.92 -14.78 3.97
C GLU A 30 -28.75 -15.25 4.85
N LYS A 31 -28.60 -16.57 5.02
CA LYS A 31 -27.48 -17.16 5.80
C LYS A 31 -26.11 -16.84 5.19
N ASN A 32 -26.04 -16.49 3.91
CA ASN A 32 -24.80 -16.17 3.21
C ASN A 32 -24.50 -14.66 3.14
N ILE A 33 -25.45 -13.78 3.49
CA ILE A 33 -25.27 -12.31 3.51
C ILE A 33 -24.06 -11.90 4.35
N MET A 34 -23.85 -12.61 5.46
CA MET A 34 -22.71 -12.38 6.36
C MET A 34 -21.35 -12.51 5.64
N LEU A 35 -21.21 -13.42 4.68
CA LEU A 35 -19.97 -13.61 3.93
C LEU A 35 -19.72 -12.50 2.90
N ALA A 36 -20.78 -11.81 2.44
CA ALA A 36 -20.65 -10.74 1.46
C ALA A 36 -19.85 -9.55 1.98
N PHE A 37 -19.90 -9.28 3.29
CA PHE A 37 -19.16 -8.18 3.90
C PHE A 37 -17.63 -8.34 3.82
N PRO A 38 -17.01 -9.45 4.30
CA PRO A 38 -15.58 -9.66 4.12
C PRO A 38 -15.18 -9.76 2.65
N ILE A 39 -15.99 -10.38 1.80
CA ILE A 39 -15.72 -10.43 0.36
C ILE A 39 -15.65 -9.01 -0.21
N ALA A 40 -16.65 -8.16 0.04
CA ALA A 40 -16.63 -6.77 -0.40
C ALA A 40 -15.43 -5.97 0.13
N LEU A 41 -15.01 -6.18 1.38
CA LEU A 41 -13.82 -5.52 1.94
C LEU A 41 -12.54 -5.88 1.16
N THR A 42 -12.50 -7.06 0.53
CA THR A 42 -11.43 -7.47 -0.36
C THR A 42 -11.30 -6.51 -1.54
N SER A 43 -12.38 -5.87 -2.03
CA SER A 43 -12.29 -4.87 -3.11
C SER A 43 -11.43 -3.67 -2.72
N ALA A 44 -11.55 -3.20 -1.48
CA ALA A 44 -10.80 -2.06 -0.97
C ALA A 44 -9.31 -2.40 -0.82
N VAL A 45 -9.00 -3.65 -0.46
CA VAL A 45 -7.63 -4.17 -0.38
C VAL A 45 -7.04 -4.36 -1.78
N LEU A 46 -7.77 -5.01 -2.68
CA LEU A 46 -7.35 -5.26 -4.05
C LEU A 46 -7.20 -3.98 -4.85
N GLY A 47 -8.01 -2.95 -4.58
CA GLY A 47 -7.85 -1.63 -5.19
C GLY A 47 -6.51 -0.96 -4.87
N ARG A 48 -5.84 -1.34 -3.77
CA ARG A 48 -4.48 -0.88 -3.41
C ARG A 48 -3.38 -1.75 -4.03
N GLN A 49 -3.73 -2.90 -4.59
CA GLN A 49 -2.82 -3.78 -5.31
C GLN A 49 -2.99 -3.54 -6.82
N ASN A 50 -1.92 -3.59 -7.62
CA ASN A 50 -2.04 -3.37 -9.06
C ASN A 50 -2.58 -4.63 -9.75
N PHE A 51 -3.90 -4.80 -9.68
CA PHE A 51 -4.64 -5.95 -10.20
C PHE A 51 -4.80 -5.93 -11.73
N ARG A 52 -4.26 -4.90 -12.40
CA ARG A 52 -4.27 -4.75 -13.86
C ARG A 52 -3.32 -5.72 -14.56
N VAL A 53 -2.26 -6.14 -13.88
CA VAL A 53 -1.33 -7.15 -14.40
C VAL A 53 -1.91 -8.53 -14.16
N LYS A 54 -2.31 -9.20 -15.24
CA LYS A 54 -2.88 -10.57 -15.26
C LYS A 54 -4.02 -10.75 -14.26
N THR A 55 -5.07 -9.93 -14.43
CA THR A 55 -6.31 -9.92 -13.65
C THR A 55 -6.88 -11.33 -13.48
N PHE A 56 -6.93 -12.14 -14.54
CA PHE A 56 -7.50 -13.48 -14.50
C PHE A 56 -6.79 -14.42 -13.51
N ASP A 57 -5.46 -14.57 -13.62
CA ASP A 57 -4.66 -15.45 -12.74
C ASP A 57 -4.83 -15.05 -11.26
N LYS A 58 -4.83 -13.74 -10.98
CA LYS A 58 -4.98 -13.23 -9.62
C LYS A 58 -6.40 -13.46 -9.08
N THR A 59 -7.43 -13.34 -9.92
CA THR A 59 -8.82 -13.62 -9.55
C THR A 59 -9.00 -15.09 -9.20
N VAL A 60 -8.51 -16.00 -10.03
CA VAL A 60 -8.57 -17.44 -9.78
C VAL A 60 -7.84 -17.78 -8.48
N GLY A 61 -6.66 -17.19 -8.25
CA GLY A 61 -5.93 -17.37 -6.99
C GLY A 61 -6.71 -16.94 -5.75
N ILE A 62 -7.42 -15.81 -5.80
CA ILE A 62 -8.26 -15.33 -4.68
C ILE A 62 -9.44 -16.27 -4.44
N ILE A 63 -10.12 -16.71 -5.51
CA ILE A 63 -11.23 -17.66 -5.40
C ILE A 63 -10.76 -18.94 -4.70
N ILE A 64 -9.62 -19.50 -5.13
CA ILE A 64 -9.07 -20.72 -4.52
C ILE A 64 -8.77 -20.50 -3.04
N ILE A 65 -8.14 -19.39 -2.67
CA ILE A 65 -7.83 -19.05 -1.27
C ILE A 65 -9.13 -18.93 -0.44
N ASP A 66 -10.14 -18.22 -0.94
CA ASP A 66 -11.40 -18.01 -0.22
C ASP A 66 -12.17 -19.33 -0.05
N LEU A 67 -12.17 -20.20 -1.07
CA LEU A 67 -12.78 -21.53 -0.98
C LEU A 67 -12.07 -22.42 0.05
N ILE A 68 -10.73 -22.36 0.12
CA ILE A 68 -9.95 -23.07 1.15
C ILE A 68 -10.30 -22.54 2.55
N ILE A 69 -10.38 -21.23 2.72
CA ILE A 69 -10.75 -20.58 3.99
C ILE A 69 -12.13 -21.06 4.44
N VAL A 70 -13.11 -21.03 3.54
CA VAL A 70 -14.49 -21.44 3.84
C VAL A 70 -14.55 -22.91 4.23
N THR A 71 -13.77 -23.75 3.55
CA THR A 71 -13.71 -25.19 3.83
C THR A 71 -13.09 -25.47 5.19
N PHE A 72 -11.95 -24.85 5.53
CA PHE A 72 -11.34 -25.05 6.85
C PHE A 72 -12.20 -24.50 7.99
N ALA A 73 -12.87 -23.36 7.79
CA ALA A 73 -13.81 -22.81 8.76
C ALA A 73 -15.03 -23.73 9.00
N TYR A 74 -15.45 -24.48 7.98
CA TYR A 74 -16.49 -25.49 8.12
C TYR A 74 -15.99 -26.71 8.89
N ILE A 75 -14.83 -27.26 8.51
CA ILE A 75 -14.25 -28.44 9.17
C ILE A 75 -13.95 -28.16 10.64
N SER A 76 -13.49 -26.95 10.98
CA SER A 76 -13.18 -26.60 12.38
C SER A 76 -14.39 -26.67 13.30
N ARG A 77 -15.61 -26.57 12.76
CA ARG A 77 -16.87 -26.63 13.53
C ARG A 77 -17.43 -28.05 13.68
N LEU A 78 -16.85 -29.04 13.01
CA LEU A 78 -17.34 -30.42 13.10
C LEU A 78 -17.02 -31.08 14.45
N ASN A 79 -15.89 -30.72 15.06
CA ASN A 79 -15.48 -31.24 16.36
C ASN A 79 -14.70 -30.18 17.13
N LEU A 80 -15.05 -29.98 18.40
CA LEU A 80 -14.52 -28.92 19.25
C LEU A 80 -12.99 -29.01 19.41
N ILE A 81 -12.43 -30.19 19.70
CA ILE A 81 -11.00 -30.37 19.99
C ILE A 81 -10.16 -30.17 18.73
N THR A 82 -10.52 -30.87 17.63
CA THR A 82 -9.84 -30.68 16.35
C THR A 82 -10.06 -29.26 15.81
N GLY A 83 -11.19 -28.64 16.15
CA GLY A 83 -11.55 -27.28 15.83
C GLY A 83 -10.55 -26.26 16.36
N ILE A 84 -10.06 -26.42 17.60
CA ILE A 84 -9.01 -25.54 18.17
C ILE A 84 -7.76 -25.57 17.29
N VAL A 85 -7.30 -26.77 16.94
CA VAL A 85 -6.07 -26.97 16.16
C VAL A 85 -6.22 -26.38 14.76
N ILE A 86 -7.35 -26.64 14.10
CA ILE A 86 -7.65 -26.10 12.76
C ILE A 86 -7.77 -24.57 12.83
N ASN A 87 -8.50 -24.02 13.81
CA ASN A 87 -8.64 -22.58 14.00
C ASN A 87 -7.26 -21.91 14.17
N PHE A 88 -6.40 -22.47 15.04
CA PHE A 88 -5.04 -21.97 15.22
C PHE A 88 -4.24 -22.02 13.91
N MET A 89 -4.19 -23.18 13.26
CA MET A 89 -3.42 -23.38 12.03
C MET A 89 -3.91 -22.50 10.88
N SER A 90 -5.22 -22.46 10.63
CA SER A 90 -5.82 -21.66 9.56
C SER A 90 -5.59 -20.17 9.78
N ILE A 91 -5.84 -19.66 10.99
CA ILE A 91 -5.62 -18.24 11.29
C ILE A 91 -4.13 -17.91 11.20
N PHE A 92 -3.25 -18.76 11.74
CA PHE A 92 -1.80 -18.57 11.62
C PHE A 92 -1.36 -18.54 10.16
N LEU A 93 -1.81 -19.48 9.32
CA LEU A 93 -1.44 -19.55 7.91
C LEU A 93 -1.98 -18.36 7.11
N ILE A 94 -3.21 -17.92 7.36
CA ILE A 94 -3.78 -16.72 6.74
C ILE A 94 -2.94 -15.49 7.13
N MET A 95 -2.72 -15.29 8.43
CA MET A 95 -1.95 -14.16 8.94
C MET A 95 -0.52 -14.19 8.43
N TYR A 96 0.14 -15.34 8.50
CA TYR A 96 1.52 -15.50 8.12
C TYR A 96 1.69 -15.38 6.61
N THR A 97 0.81 -15.93 5.78
CA THR A 97 0.99 -15.91 4.31
C THR A 97 0.54 -14.60 3.69
N ILE A 98 -0.63 -14.08 4.08
CA ILE A 98 -1.28 -12.93 3.42
C ILE A 98 -0.78 -11.59 3.94
N THR A 99 -0.33 -11.50 5.20
CA THR A 99 0.18 -10.23 5.74
C THR A 99 1.45 -9.82 5.00
N ASN A 100 1.36 -8.74 4.23
CA ASN A 100 2.48 -8.15 3.53
C ASN A 100 3.17 -7.10 4.43
N PRO A 101 4.51 -7.07 4.51
CA PRO A 101 5.23 -5.99 5.20
C PRO A 101 4.83 -4.57 4.79
N TYR A 102 4.31 -4.37 3.58
CA TYR A 102 4.01 -3.04 3.01
C TYR A 102 2.52 -2.66 3.05
N ASP A 103 1.60 -3.61 3.26
CA ASP A 103 0.18 -3.33 3.58
C ASP A 103 -0.27 -4.30 4.70
N PRO A 104 -0.23 -3.87 5.97
CA PRO A 104 -0.58 -4.74 7.08
C PRO A 104 -2.07 -5.03 7.16
N THR A 105 -2.92 -4.45 6.30
CA THR A 105 -4.38 -4.64 6.39
C THR A 105 -4.94 -5.67 5.40
N VAL A 106 -4.10 -6.24 4.52
CA VAL A 106 -4.49 -7.20 3.49
C VAL A 106 -5.13 -8.47 4.07
N TYR A 107 -4.71 -8.90 5.26
CA TYR A 107 -5.21 -10.13 5.89
C TYR A 107 -6.67 -10.03 6.37
N LYS A 108 -7.17 -8.81 6.62
CA LYS A 108 -8.43 -8.60 7.35
C LYS A 108 -9.64 -9.25 6.67
N PRO A 109 -9.86 -9.08 5.34
CA PRO A 109 -10.97 -9.72 4.66
C PRO A 109 -10.96 -11.24 4.80
N PHE A 110 -9.78 -11.86 4.71
CA PHE A 110 -9.61 -13.32 4.76
C PHE A 110 -9.84 -13.91 6.15
N VAL A 111 -9.29 -13.29 7.20
CA VAL A 111 -9.58 -13.72 8.58
C VAL A 111 -11.04 -13.47 8.94
N MET A 112 -11.61 -12.37 8.46
CA MET A 112 -13.02 -12.06 8.64
C MET A 112 -13.91 -13.08 7.92
N LEU A 113 -13.57 -13.48 6.68
CA LEU A 113 -14.26 -14.53 5.95
C LEU A 113 -14.26 -15.85 6.73
N TYR A 114 -13.11 -16.24 7.30
CA TYR A 114 -12.99 -17.43 8.16
C TYR A 114 -13.97 -17.37 9.34
N VAL A 115 -13.88 -16.28 10.12
CA VAL A 115 -14.67 -16.08 11.34
C VAL A 115 -16.18 -16.00 11.05
N PHE A 116 -16.57 -15.27 9.99
CA PHE A 116 -17.97 -15.16 9.58
C PHE A 116 -18.51 -16.49 9.06
N THR A 117 -17.70 -17.27 8.35
CA THR A 117 -18.09 -18.60 7.88
C THR A 117 -18.37 -19.55 9.04
N GLN A 118 -17.51 -19.56 10.06
CA GLN A 118 -17.67 -20.40 11.24
C GLN A 118 -18.91 -20.01 12.06
N TYR A 119 -19.16 -18.70 12.20
CA TYR A 119 -20.33 -18.21 12.93
C TYR A 119 -21.65 -18.47 12.19
N ALA A 120 -21.71 -18.13 10.90
CA ALA A 120 -22.86 -18.41 10.06
C ALA A 120 -22.84 -19.87 9.60
N TRP A 121 -22.81 -20.83 10.51
CA TRP A 121 -22.70 -22.24 10.14
C TRP A 121 -23.91 -22.72 9.31
N VAL A 122 -23.65 -23.59 8.35
CA VAL A 122 -24.68 -24.23 7.51
C VAL A 122 -24.41 -25.73 7.41
N PRO A 123 -25.44 -26.58 7.26
CA PRO A 123 -25.27 -28.00 7.00
C PRO A 123 -24.57 -28.26 5.65
N LEU A 124 -24.01 -29.47 5.48
CA LEU A 124 -23.20 -29.85 4.31
C LEU A 124 -23.94 -29.64 2.98
N ASN A 125 -25.25 -29.91 2.94
CA ASN A 125 -26.09 -29.72 1.75
C ASN A 125 -26.21 -28.25 1.30
N GLN A 126 -25.95 -27.29 2.20
CA GLN A 126 -25.96 -25.85 1.90
C GLN A 126 -24.54 -25.30 1.63
N MET A 127 -23.49 -26.13 1.70
CA MET A 127 -22.13 -25.70 1.35
C MET A 127 -21.98 -25.33 -0.14
N PRO A 128 -22.62 -26.02 -1.10
CA PRO A 128 -22.54 -25.60 -2.51
C PRO A 128 -23.03 -24.17 -2.74
N SER A 129 -24.13 -23.75 -2.11
CA SER A 129 -24.62 -22.37 -2.23
C SER A 129 -23.67 -21.35 -1.60
N ARG A 130 -22.98 -21.74 -0.52
CA ARG A 130 -21.93 -20.92 0.10
C ARG A 130 -20.72 -20.72 -0.82
N TYR A 131 -20.25 -21.79 -1.46
CA TYR A 131 -19.16 -21.69 -2.42
C TYR A 131 -19.53 -20.82 -3.62
N LEU A 132 -20.76 -20.99 -4.15
CA LEU A 132 -21.28 -20.13 -5.22
C LEU A 132 -21.38 -18.66 -4.79
N ALA A 133 -21.83 -18.38 -3.56
CA ALA A 133 -21.87 -17.02 -3.02
C ALA A 133 -20.48 -16.35 -2.97
N VAL A 134 -19.45 -17.11 -2.58
CA VAL A 134 -18.06 -16.63 -2.54
C VAL A 134 -17.55 -16.33 -3.95
N VAL A 135 -17.72 -17.26 -4.88
CA VAL A 135 -17.32 -17.09 -6.28
C VAL A 135 -18.02 -15.87 -6.89
N PHE A 136 -19.34 -15.76 -6.70
CA PHE A 136 -20.13 -14.64 -7.19
C PHE A 136 -19.64 -13.30 -6.64
N GLY A 137 -19.39 -13.21 -5.32
CA GLY A 137 -18.90 -11.98 -4.71
C GLY A 137 -17.53 -11.55 -5.24
N VAL A 138 -16.60 -12.49 -5.44
CA VAL A 138 -15.30 -12.18 -6.04
C VAL A 138 -15.43 -11.74 -7.50
N LEU A 139 -16.33 -12.34 -8.27
CA LEU A 139 -16.59 -11.93 -9.65
C LEU A 139 -17.14 -10.49 -9.74
N ILE A 140 -18.10 -10.11 -8.88
CA ILE A 140 -18.59 -8.73 -8.79
C ILE A 140 -17.42 -7.76 -8.58
N ILE A 141 -16.53 -8.07 -7.63
CA ILE A 141 -15.39 -7.21 -7.31
C ILE A 141 -14.50 -6.97 -8.53
N VAL A 142 -14.24 -8.02 -9.32
CA VAL A 142 -13.38 -7.94 -10.50
C VAL A 142 -14.04 -7.14 -11.61
N ILE A 143 -15.32 -7.41 -11.89
CA ILE A 143 -16.09 -6.72 -12.92
C ILE A 143 -16.21 -5.23 -12.59
N CYS A 144 -16.65 -4.89 -11.37
CA CYS A 144 -16.77 -3.50 -10.94
C CYS A 144 -15.42 -2.77 -10.93
N ASN A 145 -14.33 -3.42 -10.48
CA ASN A 145 -13.01 -2.81 -10.51
C ASN A 145 -12.52 -2.53 -11.92
N LYS A 146 -12.81 -3.41 -12.89
CA LYS A 146 -12.43 -3.20 -14.29
C LYS A 146 -13.16 -1.98 -14.87
N VAL A 147 -14.49 -1.95 -14.75
CA VAL A 147 -15.35 -0.88 -15.29
C VAL A 147 -14.98 0.49 -14.68
N ILE A 148 -14.83 0.58 -13.37
CA ILE A 148 -14.56 1.86 -12.68
C ILE A 148 -13.16 2.40 -13.03
N ASN A 149 -12.20 1.52 -13.31
CA ASN A 149 -10.83 1.94 -13.60
C ASN A 149 -10.62 2.40 -15.06
N GLU A 150 -11.38 1.87 -16.02
CA GLU A 150 -11.33 2.30 -17.43
C GLU A 150 -11.85 3.74 -17.61
N ILE A 151 -12.69 4.22 -16.69
CA ILE A 151 -13.28 5.58 -16.73
C ILE A 151 -12.30 6.67 -16.23
N ASN A 152 -11.25 6.31 -15.48
CA ASN A 152 -10.48 7.26 -14.66
C ASN A 152 -9.04 7.59 -15.13
N GLU A 153 -8.53 7.01 -16.22
CA GLU A 153 -7.19 7.35 -16.75
C GLU A 153 -7.28 8.24 -17.98
N LYS A 154 -7.22 9.56 -17.77
CA LYS A 154 -7.20 10.57 -18.85
C LYS A 154 -5.84 11.25 -19.09
N SER A 155 -4.88 11.20 -18.17
CA SER A 155 -3.59 11.89 -18.32
C SER A 155 -2.53 10.99 -18.99
N LEU A 156 -1.79 11.52 -19.97
CA LEU A 156 -0.76 10.78 -20.73
C LEU A 156 0.45 10.37 -19.87
N LEU A 157 0.97 11.27 -19.02
CA LEU A 157 2.09 10.98 -18.11
C LEU A 157 1.66 10.39 -16.77
N GLY A 158 0.36 10.40 -16.46
CA GLY A 158 -0.14 10.05 -15.13
C GLY A 158 0.01 11.20 -14.12
N LYS A 159 -1.01 11.41 -13.28
CA LYS A 159 -1.06 12.50 -12.28
C LYS A 159 0.13 12.57 -11.32
N SER A 160 0.77 11.43 -11.00
CA SER A 160 1.95 11.41 -10.11
C SER A 160 3.15 12.13 -10.74
N ILE A 161 3.41 11.89 -12.02
CA ILE A 161 4.56 12.48 -12.73
C ILE A 161 4.33 13.99 -12.92
N SER A 162 3.15 14.39 -13.39
CA SER A 162 2.81 15.82 -13.59
C SER A 162 2.89 16.62 -12.29
N ASN A 163 2.38 16.07 -11.18
CA ASN A 163 2.40 16.76 -9.89
C ASN A 163 3.83 16.93 -9.36
N SER A 164 4.68 15.91 -9.48
CA SER A 164 6.08 16.01 -9.06
C SER A 164 6.87 17.04 -9.88
N LEU A 165 6.65 17.12 -11.20
CA LEU A 165 7.26 18.15 -12.03
C LEU A 165 6.78 19.56 -11.63
N SER A 166 5.49 19.71 -11.29
CA SER A 166 4.94 20.98 -10.77
C SER A 166 5.63 21.40 -9.48
N LEU A 167 5.81 20.47 -8.53
CA LEU A 167 6.51 20.74 -7.27
C LEU A 167 7.96 21.17 -7.51
N ILE A 168 8.68 20.52 -8.43
CA ILE A 168 10.05 20.91 -8.79
C ILE A 168 10.08 22.31 -9.42
N ALA A 169 9.18 22.61 -10.36
CA ALA A 169 9.08 23.92 -10.98
C ALA A 169 8.77 25.01 -9.94
N GLU A 170 7.87 24.74 -8.99
CA GLU A 170 7.59 25.63 -7.86
C GLU A 170 8.80 25.81 -6.94
N SER A 171 9.51 24.75 -6.60
CA SER A 171 10.73 24.84 -5.80
C SER A 171 11.83 25.66 -6.47
N LEU A 172 11.97 25.57 -7.79
CA LEU A 172 12.88 26.44 -8.56
C LEU A 172 12.45 27.92 -8.48
N ARG A 173 11.14 28.21 -8.55
CA ARG A 173 10.62 29.58 -8.36
C ARG A 173 10.87 30.09 -6.93
N ASP A 174 10.77 29.22 -5.93
CA ASP A 174 11.07 29.58 -4.54
C ASP A 174 12.57 29.88 -4.35
N ILE A 175 13.45 29.11 -4.99
CA ILE A 175 14.90 29.40 -5.02
C ILE A 175 15.17 30.78 -5.60
N LEU A 176 14.48 31.15 -6.69
CA LEU A 176 14.61 32.48 -7.30
C LEU A 176 14.18 33.63 -6.37
N LYS A 177 13.23 33.37 -5.45
CA LYS A 177 12.72 34.33 -4.47
C LYS A 177 13.51 34.34 -3.15
N GLY A 178 14.29 33.28 -2.87
CA GLY A 178 14.98 33.08 -1.59
C GLY A 178 14.19 32.27 -0.56
N ASP A 179 13.01 31.76 -0.93
CA ASP A 179 12.03 31.13 -0.01
C ASP A 179 12.04 29.59 -0.07
N TYR A 180 13.14 28.96 -0.51
CA TYR A 180 13.20 27.51 -0.68
C TYR A 180 12.95 26.76 0.64
N SER A 181 11.85 26.00 0.67
CA SER A 181 11.49 25.08 1.76
C SER A 181 11.73 23.62 1.36
N LYS A 182 12.17 22.82 2.33
CA LYS A 182 12.34 21.37 2.19
C LYS A 182 11.00 20.61 2.12
N GLU A 183 9.90 21.23 2.51
CA GLU A 183 8.58 20.59 2.54
C GLU A 183 8.15 20.11 1.15
N LYS A 184 8.33 20.92 0.10
CA LYS A 184 8.02 20.56 -1.29
C LYS A 184 8.89 19.41 -1.81
N GLU A 185 10.15 19.39 -1.41
CA GLU A 185 11.10 18.31 -1.74
C GLU A 185 10.63 16.97 -1.13
N ILE A 186 10.17 17.00 0.13
CA ILE A 186 9.61 15.83 0.84
C ILE A 186 8.28 15.39 0.21
N GLU A 187 7.43 16.34 -0.19
CA GLU A 187 6.18 16.05 -0.87
C GLU A 187 6.44 15.34 -2.22
N CYS A 188 7.36 15.87 -3.02
CA CYS A 188 7.76 15.27 -4.30
C CYS A 188 8.33 13.85 -4.10
N THR A 189 9.23 13.68 -3.12
CA THR A 189 9.78 12.38 -2.70
C THR A 189 8.67 11.38 -2.34
N ASN A 190 7.62 11.83 -1.63
CA ASN A 190 6.51 10.97 -1.25
C ASN A 190 5.66 10.54 -2.46
N ILE A 191 5.48 11.40 -3.45
CA ILE A 191 4.83 11.05 -4.72
C ILE A 191 5.69 10.03 -5.48
N MET A 192 7.02 10.22 -5.52
CA MET A 192 7.95 9.29 -6.17
C MET A 192 8.00 7.92 -5.49
N ARG A 193 7.94 7.87 -4.15
CA ARG A 193 7.76 6.61 -3.39
C ARG A 193 6.48 5.88 -3.79
N SER A 194 5.37 6.61 -3.98
CA SER A 194 4.11 6.03 -4.48
C SER A 194 4.24 5.48 -5.91
N LEU A 195 5.00 6.15 -6.77
CA LEU A 195 5.29 5.65 -8.12
C LEU A 195 6.17 4.38 -8.08
N ALA A 196 7.22 4.36 -7.26
CA ALA A 196 8.05 3.17 -7.02
C ALA A 196 7.21 1.98 -6.51
N TYR A 197 6.22 2.23 -5.65
CA TYR A 197 5.27 1.22 -5.21
C TYR A 197 4.43 0.67 -6.37
N LYS A 198 3.88 1.53 -7.25
CA LYS A 198 3.13 1.10 -8.44
C LYS A 198 3.97 0.19 -9.36
N ILE A 199 5.25 0.51 -9.53
CA ILE A 199 6.20 -0.31 -10.28
C ILE A 199 6.41 -1.65 -9.57
N TYR A 200 6.63 -1.65 -8.25
CA TYR A 200 6.79 -2.88 -7.47
C TYR A 200 5.59 -3.83 -7.58
N VAL A 201 4.37 -3.32 -7.44
CA VAL A 201 3.17 -4.17 -7.52
C VAL A 201 2.82 -4.65 -8.94
N SER A 202 3.51 -4.13 -9.97
CA SER A 202 3.39 -4.60 -11.36
C SER A 202 4.22 -5.87 -11.64
N ARG A 203 5.08 -6.29 -10.70
CA ARG A 203 5.90 -7.51 -10.80
C ARG A 203 5.05 -8.75 -11.01
N TYR A 204 5.57 -9.68 -11.81
CA TYR A 204 4.94 -10.98 -12.02
C TYR A 204 5.97 -12.06 -12.34
N ARG A 205 5.90 -13.20 -11.61
CA ARG A 205 6.87 -14.30 -11.68
C ARG A 205 8.30 -13.78 -11.54
N ASP A 206 9.16 -14.02 -12.52
CA ASP A 206 10.57 -13.63 -12.53
C ASP A 206 10.82 -12.25 -13.15
N TYR A 207 9.78 -11.53 -13.58
CA TYR A 207 9.90 -10.23 -14.25
C TYR A 207 9.70 -9.07 -13.27
N LEU A 208 10.57 -8.06 -13.39
CA LEU A 208 10.65 -6.93 -12.47
C LEU A 208 9.48 -5.95 -12.63
N THR A 209 8.91 -5.82 -13.83
CA THR A 209 7.85 -4.86 -14.13
C THR A 209 7.21 -5.10 -15.51
N THR A 210 6.28 -4.22 -15.91
CA THR A 210 5.62 -4.19 -17.22
C THR A 210 6.28 -3.20 -18.20
N ASN A 211 5.83 -3.18 -19.45
CA ASN A 211 6.27 -2.21 -20.45
C ASN A 211 6.08 -0.76 -20.00
N LEU A 212 4.97 -0.45 -19.33
CA LEU A 212 4.75 0.85 -18.71
C LEU A 212 5.68 1.08 -17.52
N GLY A 213 5.78 0.09 -16.63
CA GLY A 213 6.50 0.25 -15.39
C GLY A 213 8.02 0.44 -15.56
N GLN A 214 8.63 -0.08 -16.64
CA GLN A 214 10.04 0.24 -16.93
C GLN A 214 10.25 1.70 -17.35
N ILE A 215 9.29 2.32 -18.05
CA ILE A 215 9.36 3.73 -18.42
C ILE A 215 9.14 4.59 -17.18
N GLN A 216 8.13 4.24 -16.38
CA GLN A 216 7.86 4.88 -15.09
C GLN A 216 9.05 4.81 -14.15
N PHE A 217 9.80 3.70 -14.11
CA PHE A 217 11.00 3.57 -13.30
C PHE A 217 12.11 4.56 -13.73
N LYS A 218 12.32 4.72 -15.04
CA LYS A 218 13.33 5.67 -15.53
C LYS A 218 12.94 7.11 -15.21
N ILE A 219 11.69 7.48 -15.47
CA ILE A 219 11.15 8.80 -15.11
C ILE A 219 11.23 9.03 -13.59
N PHE A 220 10.91 8.02 -12.78
CA PHE A 220 11.07 8.07 -11.33
C PHE A 220 12.52 8.42 -10.94
N MET A 221 13.52 7.74 -11.51
CA MET A 221 14.92 8.02 -11.23
C MET A 221 15.33 9.43 -11.64
N ASP A 222 14.92 9.88 -12.83
CA ASP A 222 15.25 11.20 -13.35
C ASP A 222 14.62 12.33 -12.50
N ILE A 223 13.34 12.20 -12.14
CA ILE A 223 12.60 13.19 -11.32
C ILE A 223 13.14 13.23 -9.89
N GLU A 224 13.32 12.08 -9.26
CA GLU A 224 13.80 12.03 -7.88
C GLU A 224 15.24 12.54 -7.75
N HIS A 225 16.09 12.21 -8.74
CA HIS A 225 17.44 12.79 -8.84
C HIS A 225 17.38 14.31 -8.96
N LEU A 226 16.58 14.84 -9.88
CA LEU A 226 16.41 16.29 -10.06
C LEU A 226 15.90 16.97 -8.77
N ASN A 227 14.91 16.38 -8.11
CA ASN A 227 14.33 16.88 -6.87
C ASN A 227 15.38 17.04 -5.77
N LEU A 228 16.23 16.02 -5.58
CA LEU A 228 17.33 16.08 -4.60
C LEU A 228 18.45 17.02 -5.05
N PHE A 229 18.69 17.11 -6.36
CA PHE A 229 19.69 17.98 -6.96
C PHE A 229 19.34 19.47 -6.82
N LEU A 230 18.08 19.81 -6.53
CA LEU A 230 17.67 21.19 -6.20
C LEU A 230 18.47 21.79 -5.05
N ARG A 231 18.97 20.96 -4.11
CA ARG A 231 19.86 21.42 -3.03
C ARG A 231 21.15 22.04 -3.57
N LYS A 232 21.77 21.39 -4.56
CA LYS A 232 22.98 21.89 -5.24
C LYS A 232 22.66 23.10 -6.13
N ILE A 233 21.50 23.09 -6.80
CA ILE A 233 21.03 24.22 -7.61
C ILE A 233 20.84 25.47 -6.73
N LYS A 234 20.22 25.32 -5.55
CA LYS A 234 20.06 26.40 -4.57
C LYS A 234 21.42 26.98 -4.18
N GLU A 235 22.37 26.13 -3.78
CA GLU A 235 23.72 26.58 -3.41
C GLU A 235 24.44 27.29 -4.57
N GLY A 236 24.34 26.75 -5.79
CA GLY A 236 24.94 27.35 -6.99
C GLY A 236 24.32 28.70 -7.32
N TYR A 237 23.00 28.85 -7.20
CA TYR A 237 22.31 30.12 -7.38
C TYR A 237 22.72 31.15 -6.33
N SER A 238 22.78 30.76 -5.05
CA SER A 238 23.26 31.64 -3.96
C SER A 238 24.70 32.12 -4.18
N LYS A 239 25.56 31.29 -4.79
CA LYS A 239 26.94 31.62 -5.15
C LYS A 239 27.07 32.34 -6.50
N LYS A 240 25.97 32.66 -7.19
CA LYS A 240 25.92 33.25 -8.53
C LYS A 240 26.61 32.41 -9.62
N GLU A 241 26.69 31.10 -9.41
CA GLU A 241 27.26 30.12 -10.36
C GLU A 241 26.21 29.62 -11.36
N ILE A 242 24.93 29.89 -11.10
CA ILE A 242 23.78 29.60 -11.97
C ILE A 242 23.07 30.92 -12.25
N ALA A 243 22.84 31.22 -13.51
CA ALA A 243 22.17 32.46 -13.89
C ALA A 243 20.66 32.38 -13.61
N LYS A 244 20.05 33.53 -13.25
CA LYS A 244 18.60 33.64 -13.10
C LYS A 244 17.84 33.23 -14.38
N GLU A 245 18.41 33.52 -15.55
CA GLU A 245 17.79 33.19 -16.83
C GLU A 245 17.79 31.68 -17.10
N GLU A 246 18.88 30.99 -16.77
CA GLU A 246 18.96 29.52 -16.86
C GLU A 246 17.88 28.85 -16.00
N MET A 247 17.66 29.35 -14.79
CA MET A 247 16.59 28.87 -13.90
C MET A 247 15.19 29.07 -14.48
N LYS A 248 14.94 30.23 -15.11
CA LYS A 248 13.65 30.51 -15.76
C LYS A 248 13.40 29.62 -16.96
N GLU A 249 14.42 29.40 -17.78
CA GLU A 249 14.32 28.50 -18.94
C GLU A 249 14.05 27.05 -18.50
N LEU A 250 14.69 26.59 -17.41
CA LEU A 250 14.42 25.28 -16.83
C LEU A 250 12.97 25.18 -16.34
N ILE A 251 12.47 26.19 -15.61
CA ILE A 251 11.08 26.25 -15.16
C ILE A 251 10.12 26.16 -16.35
N ASN A 252 10.36 26.95 -17.40
CA ASN A 252 9.52 26.95 -18.60
C ASN A 252 9.50 25.58 -19.29
N LEU A 253 10.65 24.91 -19.42
CA LEU A 253 10.71 23.56 -19.98
C LEU A 253 9.92 22.53 -19.15
N LEU A 254 9.98 22.62 -17.81
CA LEU A 254 9.18 21.75 -16.94
C LEU A 254 7.68 22.03 -17.12
N GLU A 255 7.28 23.29 -17.29
CA GLU A 255 5.89 23.68 -17.58
C GLU A 255 5.41 23.13 -18.92
N GLU A 256 6.22 23.20 -19.98
CA GLU A 256 5.93 22.59 -21.29
C GLU A 256 5.68 21.08 -21.18
N ILE A 257 6.49 20.37 -20.38
CA ILE A 257 6.30 18.93 -20.10
C ILE A 257 4.97 18.69 -19.35
N ILE A 258 4.60 19.56 -18.42
CA ILE A 258 3.33 19.48 -17.69
C ILE A 258 2.15 19.74 -18.63
N GLU A 259 2.26 20.69 -19.55
CA GLU A 259 1.23 20.98 -20.56
C GLU A 259 1.02 19.79 -21.52
N PHE A 260 2.10 19.10 -21.92
CA PHE A 260 2.02 17.85 -22.66
C PHE A 260 1.21 16.80 -21.89
N SER A 261 1.40 16.65 -20.57
CA SER A 261 0.61 15.71 -19.76
C SER A 261 -0.90 15.95 -19.83
N ASN A 262 -1.30 17.19 -20.10
CA ASN A 262 -2.70 17.62 -20.22
C ASN A 262 -3.22 17.58 -21.66
N GLY A 263 -2.42 17.10 -22.61
CA GLY A 263 -2.77 17.04 -24.04
C GLY A 263 -2.78 18.39 -24.74
N LYS A 264 -2.20 19.44 -24.12
CA LYS A 264 -2.16 20.81 -24.68
C LYS A 264 -0.97 21.04 -25.62
N ARG A 265 0.05 20.19 -25.57
CA ARG A 265 1.29 20.28 -26.35
C ARG A 265 1.60 18.93 -26.99
N SER A 266 2.30 18.95 -28.12
CA SER A 266 2.82 17.75 -28.77
C SER A 266 4.14 17.30 -28.15
N VAL A 267 4.46 16.01 -28.30
CA VAL A 267 5.74 15.46 -27.84
C VAL A 267 6.94 16.07 -28.58
N ASP A 268 6.79 16.42 -29.86
CA ASP A 268 7.85 17.04 -30.66
C ASP A 268 8.25 18.41 -30.12
N THR A 269 7.27 19.18 -29.61
CA THR A 269 7.54 20.46 -28.95
C THR A 269 8.43 20.26 -27.73
N VAL A 270 8.11 19.27 -26.89
CA VAL A 270 8.91 18.94 -25.69
C VAL A 270 10.33 18.54 -26.07
N VAL A 271 10.50 17.74 -27.13
CA VAL A 271 11.82 17.32 -27.62
C VAL A 271 12.63 18.52 -28.12
N ASN A 272 12.03 19.40 -28.92
CA ASN A 272 12.70 20.57 -29.47
C ASN A 272 13.15 21.56 -28.39
N GLU A 273 12.27 21.83 -27.42
CA GLU A 273 12.54 22.71 -26.28
C GLU A 273 13.64 22.12 -25.36
N THR A 274 13.62 20.81 -25.15
CA THR A 274 14.69 20.11 -24.43
C THR A 274 16.03 20.30 -25.14
N ASN A 275 16.09 20.07 -26.45
CA ASN A 275 17.32 20.24 -27.24
C ASN A 275 17.83 21.69 -27.21
N ARG A 276 16.92 22.67 -27.27
CA ARG A 276 17.27 24.09 -27.17
C ARG A 276 17.94 24.42 -25.84
N TYR A 277 17.36 23.99 -24.72
CA TYR A 277 17.93 24.19 -23.39
C TYR A 277 19.31 23.52 -23.26
N VAL A 278 19.41 22.26 -23.67
CA VAL A 278 20.64 21.46 -23.59
C VAL A 278 21.77 22.12 -24.38
N ASN A 279 21.53 22.49 -25.64
CA ASN A 279 22.57 23.07 -26.50
C ASN A 279 23.15 24.37 -25.94
N LYS A 280 22.33 25.15 -25.21
CA LYS A 280 22.74 26.39 -24.58
C LYS A 280 23.53 26.16 -23.29
N HIS A 281 23.03 25.34 -22.37
CA HIS A 281 23.55 25.30 -21.00
C HIS A 281 24.51 24.15 -20.70
N ILE A 282 24.58 23.11 -21.54
CA ILE A 282 25.34 21.88 -21.22
C ILE A 282 26.83 22.10 -20.90
N LYS A 283 27.47 23.08 -21.54
CA LYS A 283 28.91 23.41 -21.32
C LYS A 283 29.12 24.69 -20.51
N GLU A 284 28.16 25.60 -20.53
CA GLU A 284 28.33 26.96 -20.01
C GLU A 284 28.01 27.06 -18.51
N ALA A 285 27.09 26.23 -18.02
CA ALA A 285 26.64 26.28 -16.63
C ALA A 285 27.35 25.25 -15.75
N LYS A 286 27.64 25.63 -14.49
CA LYS A 286 28.36 24.78 -13.50
C LYS A 286 27.70 23.39 -13.32
N TYR A 287 26.38 23.32 -13.38
CA TYR A 287 25.61 22.08 -13.30
C TYR A 287 24.84 21.75 -14.58
N GLY A 288 25.11 22.46 -15.67
CA GLY A 288 24.38 22.35 -16.93
C GLY A 288 24.43 20.94 -17.52
N TYR A 289 25.57 20.25 -17.42
CA TYR A 289 25.70 18.86 -17.87
C TYR A 289 24.73 17.91 -17.15
N GLU A 290 24.71 17.95 -15.81
CA GLU A 290 23.89 17.05 -14.99
C GLU A 290 22.40 17.27 -15.26
N ILE A 291 21.96 18.53 -15.28
CA ILE A 291 20.58 18.92 -15.58
C ILE A 291 20.22 18.50 -17.01
N SER A 292 21.09 18.76 -17.98
CA SER A 292 20.86 18.39 -19.39
C SER A 292 20.66 16.89 -19.56
N VAL A 293 21.47 16.06 -18.89
CA VAL A 293 21.35 14.61 -18.94
C VAL A 293 19.99 14.13 -18.43
N VAL A 294 19.52 14.67 -17.31
CA VAL A 294 18.19 14.39 -16.76
C VAL A 294 17.10 14.75 -17.76
N LEU A 295 17.15 15.97 -18.32
CA LEU A 295 16.13 16.47 -19.24
C LEU A 295 16.06 15.64 -20.53
N ILE A 296 17.20 15.25 -21.10
CA ILE A 296 17.27 14.37 -22.28
C ILE A 296 16.62 13.01 -21.97
N ASN A 297 16.93 12.43 -20.81
CA ASN A 297 16.35 11.15 -20.40
C ASN A 297 14.83 11.27 -20.20
N LEU A 298 14.36 12.31 -19.52
CA LEU A 298 12.94 12.60 -19.35
C LEU A 298 12.24 12.71 -20.69
N SER A 299 12.74 13.56 -21.58
CA SER A 299 12.19 13.78 -22.92
C SER A 299 12.09 12.47 -23.74
N LYS A 300 13.14 11.65 -23.70
CA LYS A 300 13.16 10.31 -24.35
C LYS A 300 12.12 9.35 -23.75
N ASN A 301 11.98 9.34 -22.42
CA ASN A 301 11.04 8.47 -21.74
C ASN A 301 9.58 8.94 -21.94
N ILE A 302 9.33 10.24 -21.99
CA ILE A 302 8.04 10.84 -22.36
C ILE A 302 7.66 10.43 -23.78
N THR A 303 8.61 10.53 -24.73
CA THR A 303 8.44 10.04 -26.10
C THR A 303 8.09 8.55 -26.13
N SER A 304 8.75 7.75 -25.30
CA SER A 304 8.46 6.32 -25.19
C SER A 304 7.06 6.03 -24.61
N LEU A 305 6.53 6.92 -23.76
CA LEU A 305 5.15 6.81 -23.22
C LEU A 305 4.10 7.15 -24.28
N GLU A 306 4.34 8.15 -25.13
CA GLU A 306 3.39 8.54 -26.17
C GLU A 306 3.19 7.42 -27.21
N TYR A 307 4.29 6.80 -27.64
CA TYR A 307 4.26 5.78 -28.69
C TYR A 307 4.05 4.34 -28.17
N ILE A 308 3.77 4.14 -26.88
CA ILE A 308 3.56 2.79 -26.34
C ILE A 308 2.24 2.20 -26.85
N ASN A 309 2.27 0.96 -27.35
CA ASN A 309 1.05 0.26 -27.75
C ASN A 309 0.15 0.02 -26.53
N LYS A 310 -1.07 0.59 -26.55
CA LYS A 310 -2.06 0.47 -25.46
C LYS A 310 -2.36 -0.98 -25.05
N LYS A 311 -2.29 -1.93 -25.99
CA LYS A 311 -2.51 -3.37 -25.71
C LYS A 311 -1.37 -4.01 -24.93
N ASP A 312 -0.17 -3.45 -25.00
CA ASP A 312 1.05 -4.03 -24.43
C ASP A 312 1.51 -3.34 -23.14
N ILE A 313 0.91 -2.20 -22.78
CA ILE A 313 1.23 -1.39 -21.57
C ILE A 313 1.40 -2.25 -20.31
N ASN A 314 0.47 -3.17 -20.09
CA ASN A 314 0.42 -4.02 -18.89
C ASN A 314 1.06 -5.40 -19.06
N LYS A 315 1.64 -5.71 -20.24
CA LYS A 315 2.41 -6.94 -20.43
C LYS A 315 3.76 -6.84 -19.70
N VAL A 316 4.25 -7.98 -19.22
CA VAL A 316 5.56 -8.07 -18.54
C VAL A 316 6.66 -7.63 -19.48
N TYR A 317 7.64 -6.89 -18.96
CA TYR A 317 8.82 -6.49 -19.73
C TYR A 317 9.92 -7.53 -19.57
N GLU A 318 10.07 -8.39 -20.56
CA GLU A 318 10.88 -9.61 -20.48
C GLU A 318 12.37 -9.34 -20.24
N ARG A 319 12.86 -8.18 -20.68
CA ARG A 319 14.27 -7.81 -20.53
C ARG A 319 14.66 -7.52 -19.08
N TRP A 320 13.73 -7.23 -18.18
CA TRP A 320 14.04 -6.90 -16.79
C TRP A 320 13.65 -8.03 -15.86
N GLN A 321 14.66 -8.77 -15.42
CA GLN A 321 14.50 -9.89 -14.49
C GLN A 321 14.59 -9.44 -13.04
N ARG A 322 13.88 -10.15 -12.15
CA ARG A 322 13.96 -9.96 -10.69
C ARG A 322 15.29 -10.48 -10.16
N SER A 323 15.76 -9.86 -9.08
CA SER A 323 16.96 -10.30 -8.41
C SER A 323 16.71 -11.55 -7.55
N TYR A 324 17.79 -12.11 -7.00
CA TYR A 324 17.73 -13.20 -6.04
C TYR A 324 17.11 -12.81 -4.69
N LEU A 325 16.96 -11.51 -4.40
CA LEU A 325 16.47 -10.99 -3.12
C LEU A 325 15.05 -11.46 -2.79
N ASP A 326 14.26 -11.73 -3.83
CA ASP A 326 12.87 -12.15 -3.72
C ASP A 326 12.68 -13.68 -3.77
N LYS A 327 13.74 -14.46 -4.02
CA LYS A 327 13.62 -15.92 -4.11
C LYS A 327 13.20 -16.50 -2.76
N THR A 328 12.24 -17.42 -2.78
CA THR A 328 11.63 -18.09 -1.62
C THR A 328 12.66 -18.61 -0.62
N LYS A 329 13.80 -19.14 -1.07
CA LYS A 329 14.88 -19.62 -0.19
C LYS A 329 15.48 -18.52 0.72
N TYR A 330 15.68 -17.31 0.20
CA TYR A 330 16.27 -16.19 0.95
C TYR A 330 15.21 -15.47 1.79
N THR A 331 14.00 -15.30 1.24
CA THR A 331 12.88 -14.68 1.93
C THR A 331 12.32 -15.56 3.05
N PHE A 332 12.24 -16.89 2.87
CA PHE A 332 11.75 -17.81 3.90
C PHE A 332 12.67 -17.84 5.14
N LYS A 333 13.99 -17.84 4.97
CA LYS A 333 14.94 -17.76 6.11
C LYS A 333 14.82 -16.45 6.87
N GLU A 334 14.51 -15.34 6.18
CA GLU A 334 14.29 -14.04 6.80
C GLU A 334 12.91 -13.95 7.48
N TYR A 335 11.87 -14.55 6.90
CA TYR A 335 10.50 -14.53 7.40
C TYR A 335 10.23 -15.54 8.52
N PHE A 336 10.92 -16.68 8.56
CA PHE A 336 10.74 -17.70 9.61
C PHE A 336 11.56 -17.42 10.87
N ARG A 337 12.16 -16.22 10.98
CA ARG A 337 12.73 -15.73 12.23
C ARG A 337 11.62 -15.50 13.24
N ARG A 338 11.70 -16.20 14.38
CA ARG A 338 10.77 -16.07 15.52
C ARG A 338 10.74 -14.64 16.07
N ASP A 339 11.82 -13.89 15.89
CA ASP A 339 11.93 -12.49 16.30
C ASP A 339 11.31 -11.49 15.32
N SER A 340 10.84 -11.95 14.15
CA SER A 340 10.22 -11.07 13.17
C SER A 340 8.84 -10.60 13.64
N ILE A 341 8.52 -9.34 13.32
CA ILE A 341 7.20 -8.76 13.57
C ILE A 341 6.06 -9.61 12.96
N ARG A 342 6.29 -10.17 11.76
CA ARG A 342 5.31 -11.01 11.05
C ARG A 342 4.96 -12.25 11.85
N PHE A 343 5.97 -12.97 12.35
CA PHE A 343 5.78 -14.17 13.15
C PHE A 343 5.08 -13.84 14.48
N LYS A 344 5.59 -12.86 15.24
CA LYS A 344 5.00 -12.44 16.53
C LYS A 344 3.54 -12.02 16.38
N PHE A 345 3.23 -11.25 15.34
CA PHE A 345 1.88 -10.81 15.05
C PHE A 345 0.95 -11.97 14.66
N ALA A 346 1.39 -12.86 13.76
CA ALA A 346 0.61 -14.02 13.34
C ALA A 346 0.32 -14.98 14.52
N MET A 347 1.32 -15.25 15.36
CA MET A 347 1.15 -16.07 16.56
C MET A 347 0.15 -15.45 17.54
N ARG A 348 0.31 -14.16 17.88
CA ARG A 348 -0.62 -13.46 18.78
C ARG A 348 -2.05 -13.51 18.26
N MET A 349 -2.25 -13.27 16.96
CA MET A 349 -3.58 -13.35 16.33
C MET A 349 -4.16 -14.77 16.37
N ALA A 350 -3.36 -15.78 16.00
CA ALA A 350 -3.80 -17.16 15.96
C ALA A 350 -4.17 -17.70 17.36
N ILE A 351 -3.32 -17.48 18.36
CA ILE A 351 -3.57 -17.90 19.75
C ILE A 351 -4.84 -17.23 20.28
N THR A 352 -4.92 -15.90 20.16
CA THR A 352 -6.02 -15.14 20.77
C THR A 352 -7.36 -15.49 20.13
N LEU A 353 -7.42 -15.57 18.79
CA LEU A 353 -8.67 -15.90 18.10
C LEU A 353 -9.06 -17.36 18.26
N ALA A 354 -8.13 -18.32 18.19
CA ALA A 354 -8.44 -19.73 18.38
C ALA A 354 -9.00 -20.00 19.78
N LEU A 355 -8.39 -19.41 20.82
CA LEU A 355 -8.90 -19.52 22.20
C LEU A 355 -10.27 -18.83 22.34
N SER A 356 -10.47 -17.66 21.75
CA SER A 356 -11.75 -16.95 21.83
C SER A 356 -12.87 -17.67 21.10
N LEU A 357 -12.57 -18.29 19.95
CA LEU A 357 -13.50 -19.12 19.20
C LEU A 357 -13.86 -20.38 19.98
N PHE A 358 -12.87 -21.05 20.57
CA PHE A 358 -13.08 -22.22 21.41
C PHE A 358 -13.97 -21.92 22.62
N VAL A 359 -13.66 -20.87 23.38
CA VAL A 359 -14.46 -20.46 24.54
C VAL A 359 -15.87 -20.06 24.12
N GLY A 360 -16.01 -19.33 23.00
CA GLY A 360 -17.31 -18.94 22.46
C GLY A 360 -18.18 -20.12 22.04
N GLU A 361 -17.57 -21.17 21.47
CA GLU A 361 -18.24 -22.40 21.07
C GLU A 361 -18.60 -23.28 22.28
N LEU A 362 -17.67 -23.42 23.23
CA LEU A 362 -17.88 -24.19 24.46
C LEU A 362 -19.02 -23.62 25.32
N LEU A 363 -19.11 -22.29 25.42
CA LEU A 363 -20.10 -21.62 26.27
C LEU A 363 -21.42 -21.33 25.54
N GLY A 364 -21.49 -21.55 24.21
CA GLY A 364 -22.71 -21.39 23.44
C GLY A 364 -23.27 -19.97 23.40
N PHE A 365 -22.43 -18.94 23.61
CA PHE A 365 -22.90 -17.57 23.77
C PHE A 365 -23.53 -16.98 22.50
N TYR A 366 -24.76 -16.47 22.63
CA TYR A 366 -25.45 -15.77 21.55
C TYR A 366 -24.66 -14.53 21.11
N LYS A 367 -24.52 -14.30 19.80
CA LYS A 367 -23.82 -13.14 19.20
C LYS A 367 -22.36 -12.92 19.66
N ILE A 368 -21.67 -13.96 20.13
CA ILE A 368 -20.24 -13.93 20.51
C ILE A 368 -19.30 -13.42 19.40
N ILE A 369 -19.74 -13.48 18.14
CA ILE A 369 -19.09 -12.90 16.96
C ILE A 369 -18.64 -11.44 17.16
N TRP A 370 -19.39 -10.64 17.93
CA TRP A 370 -19.03 -9.25 18.17
C TRP A 370 -17.79 -9.08 19.06
N ALA A 371 -17.52 -10.03 19.96
CA ALA A 371 -16.27 -10.07 20.70
C ALA A 371 -15.13 -10.50 19.77
N ILE A 372 -15.31 -11.57 19.00
CA ILE A 372 -14.28 -12.13 18.11
C ILE A 372 -13.85 -11.11 17.04
N ILE A 373 -14.80 -10.39 16.43
CA ILE A 373 -14.49 -9.35 15.44
C ILE A 373 -13.84 -8.12 16.10
N THR A 374 -14.19 -7.81 17.34
CA THR A 374 -13.48 -6.77 18.11
C THR A 374 -12.03 -7.18 18.33
N ILE A 375 -11.77 -8.43 18.73
CA ILE A 375 -10.41 -8.96 18.89
C ILE A 375 -9.62 -8.85 17.58
N MET A 376 -10.16 -9.39 16.48
CA MET A 376 -9.51 -9.41 15.17
C MET A 376 -9.19 -7.99 14.64
N SER A 377 -10.14 -7.06 14.79
CA SER A 377 -10.03 -5.71 14.23
C SER A 377 -9.11 -4.79 15.01
N VAL A 378 -8.97 -5.03 16.33
CA VAL A 378 -8.20 -4.18 17.24
C VAL A 378 -6.74 -4.62 17.30
N ILE A 379 -6.42 -5.92 17.41
CA ILE A 379 -5.03 -6.38 17.50
C ILE A 379 -4.24 -5.88 16.28
N GLN A 380 -3.19 -5.10 16.54
CA GLN A 380 -2.25 -4.60 15.55
C GLN A 380 -0.87 -5.25 15.76
N PRO A 381 0.03 -5.18 14.76
CA PRO A 381 1.40 -5.65 14.92
C PRO A 381 2.12 -4.95 16.08
N TYR A 382 1.84 -3.67 16.29
CA TYR A 382 2.47 -2.84 17.31
C TYR A 382 1.62 -2.70 18.57
N TYR A 383 2.30 -2.65 19.71
CA TYR A 383 1.68 -2.48 21.01
C TYR A 383 0.89 -1.17 21.09
N GLU A 384 1.51 -0.06 20.70
CA GLU A 384 0.96 1.29 20.78
C GLU A 384 -0.24 1.47 19.84
N GLU A 385 -0.15 0.94 18.61
CA GLU A 385 -1.27 0.98 17.65
C GLU A 385 -2.48 0.18 18.13
N THR A 386 -2.25 -0.94 18.82
CA THR A 386 -3.33 -1.76 19.40
C THR A 386 -4.07 -0.95 20.46
N LEU A 387 -3.37 -0.23 21.34
CA LEU A 387 -4.00 0.63 22.37
C LEU A 387 -4.82 1.77 21.73
N LYS A 388 -4.27 2.43 20.70
CA LYS A 388 -5.00 3.47 19.97
C LYS A 388 -6.30 2.92 19.35
N LYS A 389 -6.22 1.74 18.72
CA LYS A 389 -7.41 1.09 18.14
C LYS A 389 -8.41 0.59 19.18
N THR A 390 -7.94 0.18 20.35
CA THR A 390 -8.82 -0.15 21.48
C THR A 390 -9.70 1.04 21.83
N LYS A 391 -9.10 2.22 22.02
CA LYS A 391 -9.82 3.46 22.30
C LYS A 391 -10.82 3.80 21.18
N ASP A 392 -10.35 3.80 19.93
CA ASP A 392 -11.20 4.10 18.76
C ASP A 392 -12.38 3.11 18.61
N ARG A 393 -12.17 1.83 18.94
CA ARG A 393 -13.20 0.79 18.89
C ARG A 393 -14.29 1.02 19.92
N VAL A 394 -13.92 1.38 21.15
CA VAL A 394 -14.87 1.72 22.23
C VAL A 394 -15.67 2.95 21.86
N VAL A 395 -14.99 4.04 21.47
CA VAL A 395 -15.65 5.30 21.08
C VAL A 395 -16.59 5.10 19.89
N GLY A 396 -16.13 4.42 18.83
CA GLY A 396 -16.94 4.18 17.64
C GLY A 396 -18.18 3.32 17.92
N ASN A 397 -18.08 2.28 18.76
CA ASN A 397 -19.24 1.46 19.11
C ASN A 397 -20.19 2.17 20.08
N ALA A 398 -19.69 2.96 21.03
CA ALA A 398 -20.54 3.75 21.93
C ALA A 398 -21.44 4.71 21.14
N ILE A 399 -20.84 5.47 20.21
CA ILE A 399 -21.60 6.38 19.32
C ILE A 399 -22.58 5.58 18.45
N ALA A 400 -22.18 4.44 17.90
CA ALA A 400 -23.04 3.60 17.07
C ALA A 400 -24.29 3.16 17.83
N ILE A 401 -24.10 2.65 19.05
CA ILE A 401 -25.16 2.10 19.90
C ILE A 401 -26.16 3.18 20.29
N ILE A 402 -25.67 4.37 20.70
CA ILE A 402 -26.52 5.52 21.01
C ILE A 402 -27.31 5.94 19.77
N PHE A 403 -26.63 6.10 18.62
CA PHE A 403 -27.28 6.53 17.39
C PHE A 403 -28.34 5.54 16.91
N THR A 404 -28.00 4.25 16.78
CA THR A 404 -28.95 3.23 16.31
C THR A 404 -30.06 2.98 17.30
N GLY A 405 -29.77 3.03 18.60
CA GLY A 405 -30.76 2.85 19.65
C GLY A 405 -31.80 3.97 19.65
N VAL A 406 -31.40 5.22 19.42
CA VAL A 406 -32.35 6.34 19.33
C VAL A 406 -33.13 6.28 18.01
N VAL A 407 -32.43 6.19 16.87
CA VAL A 407 -33.06 6.35 15.55
C VAL A 407 -34.02 5.20 15.24
N ILE A 408 -33.65 3.95 15.55
CA ILE A 408 -34.49 2.80 15.21
C ILE A 408 -35.68 2.69 16.16
N ASN A 409 -35.52 2.95 17.47
CA ASN A 409 -36.65 2.91 18.41
C ASN A 409 -37.66 4.05 18.18
N ILE A 410 -37.25 5.20 17.65
CA ILE A 410 -38.18 6.31 17.34
C ILE A 410 -38.95 6.07 16.04
N ILE A 411 -38.29 5.56 15.01
CA ILE A 411 -38.85 5.51 13.65
C ILE A 411 -39.54 4.18 13.35
N ASP A 412 -39.12 3.09 14.02
CA ASP A 412 -39.64 1.72 13.91
C ASP A 412 -40.10 1.30 12.50
N ASN A 413 -39.23 1.54 11.51
CA ASN A 413 -39.53 1.28 10.10
C ASN A 413 -38.42 0.46 9.43
N ARG A 414 -38.80 -0.69 8.85
CA ARG A 414 -37.89 -1.59 8.12
C ARG A 414 -37.17 -0.91 6.96
N TYR A 415 -37.86 -0.07 6.20
CA TYR A 415 -37.26 0.66 5.08
C TYR A 415 -36.21 1.66 5.55
N VAL A 416 -36.47 2.35 6.66
CA VAL A 416 -35.50 3.28 7.26
C VAL A 416 -34.26 2.55 7.74
N THR A 417 -34.42 1.36 8.34
CA THR A 417 -33.30 0.50 8.74
C THR A 417 -32.43 0.09 7.54
N ILE A 418 -33.05 -0.25 6.40
CA ILE A 418 -32.34 -0.59 5.15
C ILE A 418 -31.60 0.64 4.59
N VAL A 419 -32.22 1.82 4.60
CA VAL A 419 -31.57 3.06 4.14
C VAL A 419 -30.36 3.38 5.02
N ILE A 420 -30.49 3.29 6.35
CA ILE A 420 -29.37 3.50 7.29
C ILE A 420 -28.24 2.49 7.03
N LEU A 421 -28.59 1.22 6.79
CA LEU A 421 -27.62 0.19 6.43
C LEU A 421 -26.86 0.56 5.15
N ILE A 422 -27.55 0.95 4.07
CA ILE A 422 -26.92 1.34 2.81
C ILE A 422 -25.99 2.53 3.03
N VAL A 423 -26.46 3.59 3.71
CA VAL A 423 -25.65 4.77 4.01
C VAL A 423 -24.41 4.41 4.83
N ALA A 424 -24.55 3.54 5.83
CA ALA A 424 -23.43 3.06 6.65
C ALA A 424 -22.40 2.27 5.81
N LEU A 425 -22.85 1.43 4.86
CA LEU A 425 -21.96 0.70 3.95
C LEU A 425 -21.15 1.63 3.05
N TYR A 426 -21.73 2.72 2.56
CA TYR A 426 -20.98 3.74 1.81
C TYR A 426 -19.97 4.45 2.72
N LEU A 427 -20.44 5.02 3.84
CA LEU A 427 -19.61 5.81 4.74
C LEU A 427 -18.46 5.01 5.37
N LEU A 428 -18.62 3.68 5.53
CA LEU A 428 -17.55 2.78 5.96
C LEU A 428 -16.27 2.91 5.10
N TYR A 429 -16.42 3.17 3.80
CA TYR A 429 -15.30 3.36 2.87
C TYR A 429 -14.94 4.83 2.61
N GLY A 430 -15.65 5.76 3.24
CA GLY A 430 -15.43 7.20 3.08
C GLY A 430 -14.34 7.78 3.97
N PHE A 431 -13.92 7.09 5.04
CA PHE A 431 -13.02 7.64 6.05
C PHE A 431 -11.72 6.85 6.19
N LYS A 432 -10.67 7.52 6.66
CA LYS A 432 -9.39 6.89 7.03
C LYS A 432 -9.29 6.62 8.53
N GLU A 433 -9.97 7.42 9.35
CA GLU A 433 -9.92 7.32 10.80
C GLU A 433 -10.68 6.10 11.31
N TYR A 434 -10.01 5.28 12.12
CA TYR A 434 -10.53 3.98 12.52
C TYR A 434 -11.78 4.07 13.41
N HIS A 435 -11.92 5.08 14.26
CA HIS A 435 -13.15 5.27 15.05
C HIS A 435 -14.39 5.47 14.15
N LYS A 436 -14.26 6.19 13.01
CA LYS A 436 -15.35 6.38 12.04
C LYS A 436 -15.66 5.08 11.29
N ILE A 437 -14.64 4.37 10.82
CA ILE A 437 -14.80 3.06 10.18
C ILE A 437 -15.51 2.09 11.14
N SER A 438 -15.08 2.07 12.40
CA SER A 438 -15.69 1.23 13.44
C SER A 438 -17.13 1.62 13.75
N LEU A 439 -17.46 2.91 13.74
CA LEU A 439 -18.81 3.45 13.93
C LEU A 439 -19.77 3.03 12.81
N PHE A 440 -19.36 3.11 11.55
CA PHE A 440 -20.24 2.72 10.44
C PHE A 440 -20.33 1.19 10.30
N ALA A 441 -19.26 0.44 10.62
CA ALA A 441 -19.29 -1.03 10.67
C ALA A 441 -20.19 -1.55 11.81
N ALA A 442 -19.94 -1.05 13.03
CA ALA A 442 -20.95 -0.48 13.91
C ALA A 442 -22.43 -0.67 13.54
N ILE A 443 -22.96 0.46 13.06
CA ILE A 443 -24.31 0.69 12.58
C ILE A 443 -24.74 -0.39 11.58
N ALA A 444 -23.95 -0.66 10.54
CA ALA A 444 -24.30 -1.64 9.51
C ALA A 444 -24.58 -3.03 10.13
N SER A 445 -23.75 -3.49 11.06
CA SER A 445 -23.95 -4.78 11.71
C SER A 445 -25.16 -4.82 12.67
N ILE A 446 -25.49 -3.70 13.33
CA ILE A 446 -26.70 -3.60 14.17
C ILE A 446 -27.93 -3.65 13.25
N CYS A 447 -27.97 -2.84 12.19
CA CYS A 447 -29.08 -2.80 11.24
C CYS A 447 -29.34 -4.15 10.60
N VAL A 448 -28.30 -4.90 10.21
CA VAL A 448 -28.48 -6.27 9.67
C VAL A 448 -29.10 -7.21 10.70
N SER A 449 -28.68 -7.12 11.97
CA SER A 449 -29.20 -8.02 13.02
C SER A 449 -30.59 -7.63 13.51
N SER A 450 -30.95 -6.33 13.46
CA SER A 450 -32.24 -5.82 13.90
C SER A 450 -33.37 -6.11 12.92
N LEU A 451 -33.07 -6.49 11.67
CA LEU A 451 -34.08 -6.95 10.72
C LEU A 451 -34.78 -8.25 11.16
N SER A 452 -34.17 -9.02 12.06
CA SER A 452 -34.67 -10.33 12.48
C SER A 452 -34.77 -10.51 14.01
N ASN A 453 -34.38 -9.53 14.83
CA ASN A 453 -34.35 -9.64 16.29
C ASN A 453 -34.66 -8.31 16.98
N ASN A 454 -35.04 -8.37 18.26
CA ASN A 454 -35.26 -7.18 19.08
C ASN A 454 -33.98 -6.36 19.23
N ILE A 455 -34.07 -5.07 18.90
CA ILE A 455 -32.91 -4.17 18.93
C ILE A 455 -32.35 -3.95 20.34
N ASN A 456 -33.20 -3.84 21.36
CA ASN A 456 -32.75 -3.48 22.71
C ASN A 456 -31.85 -4.58 23.30
N GLU A 457 -32.22 -5.85 23.06
CA GLU A 457 -31.40 -7.00 23.44
C GLU A 457 -30.05 -7.00 22.69
N LEU A 458 -30.08 -6.70 21.38
CA LEU A 458 -28.89 -6.59 20.55
C LEU A 458 -27.93 -5.49 21.01
N LEU A 459 -28.43 -4.35 21.49
CA LEU A 459 -27.57 -3.27 21.99
C LEU A 459 -26.80 -3.71 23.25
N VAL A 460 -27.47 -4.41 24.17
CA VAL A 460 -26.85 -4.92 25.40
C VAL A 460 -25.74 -5.92 25.09
N TYR A 461 -26.01 -6.92 24.23
CA TYR A 461 -24.97 -7.86 23.82
C TYR A 461 -23.77 -7.16 23.18
N ARG A 462 -24.01 -6.09 22.40
CA ARG A 462 -22.92 -5.39 21.73
C ARG A 462 -22.01 -4.67 22.72
N ILE A 463 -22.56 -3.97 23.71
CA ILE A 463 -21.76 -3.32 24.76
C ILE A 463 -20.90 -4.37 25.46
N THR A 464 -21.53 -5.44 25.94
CA THR A 464 -20.86 -6.51 26.69
C THR A 464 -19.73 -7.15 25.89
N TYR A 465 -19.99 -7.57 24.65
CA TYR A 465 -18.99 -8.25 23.83
C TYR A 465 -17.88 -7.33 23.31
N VAL A 466 -18.16 -6.05 23.09
CA VAL A 466 -17.09 -5.08 22.75
C VAL A 466 -16.16 -4.89 23.94
N ILE A 467 -16.67 -4.77 25.16
CA ILE A 467 -15.86 -4.65 26.37
C ILE A 467 -15.02 -5.91 26.59
N ILE A 468 -15.64 -7.10 26.54
CA ILE A 468 -14.93 -8.38 26.68
C ILE A 468 -13.83 -8.52 25.62
N GLY A 469 -14.16 -8.23 24.36
CA GLY A 469 -13.18 -8.30 23.27
C GLY A 469 -12.00 -7.35 23.50
N VAL A 470 -12.25 -6.12 23.95
CA VAL A 470 -11.20 -5.15 24.29
C VAL A 470 -10.33 -5.63 25.45
N LEU A 471 -10.91 -6.18 26.51
CA LEU A 471 -10.16 -6.71 27.66
C LEU A 471 -9.23 -7.85 27.23
N ILE A 472 -9.73 -8.80 26.44
CA ILE A 472 -8.94 -9.90 25.87
C ILE A 472 -7.77 -9.35 25.04
N VAL A 473 -8.02 -8.32 24.21
CA VAL A 473 -6.97 -7.70 23.40
C VAL A 473 -5.90 -7.03 24.25
N ILE A 474 -6.26 -6.30 25.30
CA ILE A 474 -5.29 -5.66 26.19
C ILE A 474 -4.39 -6.72 26.86
N LEU A 475 -4.98 -7.81 27.35
CA LEU A 475 -4.24 -8.92 27.93
C LEU A 475 -3.32 -9.60 26.91
N ALA A 476 -3.86 -9.97 25.75
CA ALA A 476 -3.07 -10.59 24.67
C ALA A 476 -1.92 -9.68 24.20
N ASN A 477 -2.17 -8.36 24.08
CA ASN A 477 -1.18 -7.39 23.65
C ASN A 477 -0.04 -7.22 24.66
N LYS A 478 -0.31 -7.44 25.95
CA LYS A 478 0.67 -7.38 27.03
C LYS A 478 1.49 -8.66 27.15
N PHE A 479 0.85 -9.83 27.07
CA PHE A 479 1.48 -11.12 27.42
C PHE A 479 1.92 -11.97 26.22
N ILE A 480 1.28 -11.83 25.05
CA ILE A 480 1.53 -12.72 23.91
C ILE A 480 2.38 -11.99 22.87
N TYR A 481 3.69 -12.30 22.85
CA TYR A 481 4.66 -11.75 21.89
C TYR A 481 4.60 -10.22 21.70
N PRO A 482 4.77 -9.41 22.78
CA PRO A 482 4.73 -7.97 22.67
C PRO A 482 5.82 -7.45 21.71
N TYR A 483 5.47 -6.42 20.94
CA TYR A 483 6.37 -5.80 19.97
C TYR A 483 6.09 -4.30 19.87
N LYS A 484 7.09 -3.47 20.15
CA LYS A 484 6.94 -2.01 20.20
C LYS A 484 7.27 -1.38 18.86
N LEU A 485 6.73 -0.17 18.63
CA LEU A 485 7.00 0.59 17.41
C LEU A 485 8.51 0.86 17.22
N LYS A 486 9.22 1.20 18.31
CA LYS A 486 10.67 1.45 18.33
C LYS A 486 11.49 0.25 17.82
N ASP A 487 11.13 -0.97 18.23
CA ASP A 487 11.79 -2.20 17.76
C ASP A 487 11.63 -2.36 16.24
N GLY A 488 10.43 -2.01 15.74
CA GLY A 488 10.11 -2.03 14.33
C GLY A 488 10.84 -0.99 13.49
N ILE A 489 11.15 0.17 14.08
CA ILE A 489 11.97 1.22 13.46
C ILE A 489 13.42 0.73 13.35
N LYS A 490 14.01 0.29 14.46
CA LYS A 490 15.39 -0.21 14.49
C LYS A 490 15.63 -1.37 13.50
N GLN A 491 14.71 -2.34 13.44
CA GLN A 491 14.82 -3.44 12.46
C GLN A 491 14.73 -2.95 11.01
N LEU A 492 13.98 -1.89 10.72
CA LEU A 492 13.94 -1.31 9.38
C LEU A 492 15.24 -0.59 9.03
N GLU A 493 15.80 0.18 9.95
CA GLU A 493 17.08 0.87 9.75
C GLU A 493 18.20 -0.12 9.46
N GLU A 494 18.30 -1.20 10.24
CA GLU A 494 19.26 -2.29 10.00
C GLU A 494 19.06 -2.94 8.62
N LYS A 495 17.80 -3.15 8.22
CA LYS A 495 17.48 -3.70 6.90
C LYS A 495 17.87 -2.73 5.78
N ILE A 496 17.61 -1.44 5.94
CA ILE A 496 18.00 -0.39 5.00
C ILE A 496 19.52 -0.34 4.84
N LYS A 497 20.27 -0.31 5.95
CA LYS A 497 21.75 -0.35 5.94
C LYS A 497 22.28 -1.57 5.18
N ARG A 498 21.68 -2.74 5.38
CA ARG A 498 22.04 -3.96 4.64
C ARG A 498 21.79 -3.82 3.13
N TYR A 499 20.64 -3.26 2.73
CA TYR A 499 20.32 -3.03 1.31
C TYR A 499 21.22 -1.96 0.67
N ASN A 500 21.66 -0.95 1.42
CA ASN A 500 22.66 0.00 0.94
C ASN A 500 24.00 -0.68 0.63
N GLY A 501 24.44 -1.58 1.52
CA GLY A 501 25.65 -2.39 1.27
C GLY A 501 25.50 -3.26 0.01
N MET A 502 24.32 -3.84 -0.21
CA MET A 502 24.01 -4.58 -1.44
C MET A 502 24.02 -3.68 -2.68
N LEU A 503 23.44 -2.47 -2.60
CA LEU A 503 23.43 -1.51 -3.72
C LEU A 503 24.85 -1.20 -4.19
N VAL A 504 25.75 -0.89 -3.26
CA VAL A 504 27.16 -0.62 -3.56
C VAL A 504 27.84 -1.85 -4.14
N LYS A 505 27.68 -3.01 -3.49
CA LYS A 505 28.34 -4.25 -3.94
C LYS A 505 27.93 -4.62 -5.36
N GLU A 506 26.63 -4.71 -5.62
CA GLU A 506 26.09 -5.09 -6.94
C GLU A 506 26.36 -4.01 -7.99
N GLY A 507 26.34 -2.74 -7.58
CA GLY A 507 26.73 -1.60 -8.42
C GLY A 507 28.19 -1.69 -8.87
N LYS A 508 29.12 -1.96 -7.95
CA LYS A 508 30.54 -2.14 -8.26
C LYS A 508 30.76 -3.33 -9.20
N LEU A 509 30.12 -4.47 -8.93
CA LEU A 509 30.18 -5.63 -9.81
C LEU A 509 29.70 -5.30 -11.23
N TYR A 510 28.61 -4.55 -11.35
CA TYR A 510 28.09 -4.13 -12.64
C TYR A 510 29.06 -3.19 -13.39
N LEU A 511 29.62 -2.19 -12.70
CA LEU A 511 30.62 -1.27 -13.28
C LEU A 511 31.90 -1.99 -13.72
N GLN A 512 32.22 -3.11 -13.09
CA GLN A 512 33.33 -4.00 -13.46
C GLN A 512 32.96 -5.04 -14.53
N GLU A 513 31.77 -4.95 -15.12
CA GLU A 513 31.24 -5.86 -16.16
C GLU A 513 31.06 -7.31 -15.69
N ARG A 514 30.92 -7.52 -14.38
CA ARG A 514 30.68 -8.82 -13.74
C ARG A 514 29.29 -8.95 -13.11
N GLY A 515 28.51 -7.87 -13.11
CA GLY A 515 27.22 -7.77 -12.43
C GLY A 515 26.05 -7.59 -13.38
N ASN A 516 24.84 -7.64 -12.82
CA ASN A 516 23.60 -7.49 -13.56
C ASN A 516 22.86 -6.21 -13.12
N ILE A 517 22.65 -5.28 -14.04
CA ILE A 517 21.97 -4.00 -13.79
C ILE A 517 20.54 -4.16 -13.27
N HIS A 518 19.87 -5.27 -13.58
CA HIS A 518 18.51 -5.53 -13.12
C HIS A 518 18.46 -5.75 -11.60
N ILE A 519 19.55 -6.27 -11.00
CA ILE A 519 19.69 -6.40 -9.54
C ILE A 519 19.76 -5.01 -8.90
N VAL A 520 20.52 -4.09 -9.48
CA VAL A 520 20.62 -2.70 -9.01
C VAL A 520 19.26 -2.01 -9.05
N ARG A 521 18.51 -2.13 -10.17
CA ARG A 521 17.15 -1.59 -10.29
C ARG A 521 16.23 -2.13 -9.20
N ASP A 522 16.29 -3.44 -8.95
CA ASP A 522 15.47 -4.10 -7.94
C ASP A 522 15.81 -3.63 -6.52
N ILE A 523 17.09 -3.47 -6.19
CA ILE A 523 17.55 -2.95 -4.90
C ILE A 523 17.07 -1.52 -4.68
N ILE A 524 17.16 -0.64 -5.68
CA ILE A 524 16.70 0.74 -5.59
C ILE A 524 15.22 0.79 -5.24
N ILE A 525 14.38 0.02 -5.97
CA ILE A 525 12.94 -0.05 -5.67
C ILE A 525 12.72 -0.48 -4.21
N HIS A 526 13.41 -1.51 -3.75
CA HIS A 526 13.28 -1.97 -2.37
C HIS A 526 13.73 -0.93 -1.34
N LEU A 527 14.85 -0.24 -1.58
CA LEU A 527 15.33 0.84 -0.71
C LEU A 527 14.32 1.98 -0.61
N THR A 528 13.76 2.43 -1.74
CA THR A 528 12.71 3.46 -1.78
C THR A 528 11.48 3.04 -0.97
N LEU A 529 11.04 1.79 -1.10
CA LEU A 529 9.88 1.27 -0.35
C LEU A 529 10.16 1.09 1.14
N LEU A 530 11.37 0.65 1.50
CA LEU A 530 11.79 0.55 2.90
C LEU A 530 11.87 1.94 3.55
N ASN A 531 12.42 2.93 2.84
CA ASN A 531 12.42 4.33 3.28
C ASN A 531 11.03 4.89 3.44
N GLN A 532 10.13 4.66 2.48
CA GLN A 532 8.74 5.07 2.60
C GLN A 532 8.10 4.47 3.85
N LYS A 533 8.33 3.17 4.08
CA LYS A 533 7.79 2.47 5.23
C LYS A 533 8.35 3.01 6.55
N LEU A 534 9.64 3.37 6.59
CA LEU A 534 10.26 3.97 7.76
C LEU A 534 9.74 5.39 8.01
N TYR A 535 9.65 6.22 6.97
CA TYR A 535 9.06 7.55 7.01
C TYR A 535 7.64 7.53 7.59
N LEU A 536 6.76 6.67 7.06
CA LEU A 536 5.38 6.56 7.53
C LEU A 536 5.28 6.11 9.00
N ARG A 537 6.25 5.33 9.50
CA ARG A 537 6.32 4.96 10.92
C ARG A 537 6.81 6.10 11.77
N ASN A 538 7.78 6.86 11.27
CA ASN A 538 8.30 8.00 12.01
C ASN A 538 7.26 9.12 12.16
N LEU A 539 6.32 9.27 11.22
CA LEU A 539 5.16 10.15 11.42
C LEU A 539 4.29 9.78 12.64
N GLN A 540 4.41 8.57 13.18
CA GLN A 540 3.71 8.14 14.41
C GLN A 540 4.61 8.16 15.65
N TYR A 541 5.92 8.01 15.46
CA TYR A 541 6.90 7.89 16.55
C TYR A 541 7.57 9.24 16.87
N GLU A 542 7.61 10.15 15.90
CA GLU A 542 8.07 11.54 15.99
C GLU A 542 9.52 11.67 16.50
N ASP A 543 10.45 10.94 15.87
CA ASP A 543 11.89 10.98 16.21
C ASP A 543 12.71 11.68 15.12
N GLU A 544 13.39 12.77 15.48
CA GLU A 544 14.20 13.58 14.57
C GLU A 544 15.38 12.81 13.96
N GLU A 545 15.99 11.88 14.70
CA GLU A 545 17.14 11.10 14.21
C GLU A 545 16.71 10.12 13.11
N VAL A 546 15.51 9.54 13.26
CA VAL A 546 14.90 8.70 12.23
C VAL A 546 14.54 9.52 10.99
N GLU A 547 14.07 10.76 11.18
CA GLU A 547 13.79 11.67 10.06
C GLU A 547 15.06 12.01 9.27
N LYS A 548 16.14 12.38 9.97
CA LYS A 548 17.47 12.60 9.36
C LYS A 548 17.97 11.35 8.66
N PHE A 549 17.80 10.17 9.25
CA PHE A 549 18.20 8.91 8.64
C PHE A 549 17.44 8.64 7.33
N VAL A 550 16.12 8.83 7.31
CA VAL A 550 15.28 8.65 6.10
C VAL A 550 15.72 9.59 4.98
N ASP A 551 15.96 10.87 5.30
CA ASP A 551 16.40 11.86 4.33
C ASP A 551 17.78 11.51 3.75
N ASN A 552 18.75 11.26 4.63
CA ASN A 552 20.10 10.88 4.25
C ASN A 552 20.13 9.62 3.40
N ASN A 553 19.30 8.64 3.75
CA ASN A 553 19.21 7.39 3.01
C ASN A 553 18.51 7.54 1.66
N THR A 554 17.49 8.40 1.57
CA THR A 554 16.82 8.70 0.30
C THR A 554 17.83 9.34 -0.66
N PHE A 555 18.55 10.36 -0.20
CA PHE A 555 19.62 10.98 -0.97
C PHE A 555 20.68 9.96 -1.41
N TYR A 556 21.19 9.16 -0.47
CA TYR A 556 22.22 8.16 -0.74
C TYR A 556 21.78 7.13 -1.80
N ALA A 557 20.60 6.53 -1.62
CA ALA A 557 20.13 5.45 -2.50
C ALA A 557 19.88 5.94 -3.93
N ILE A 558 19.37 7.17 -4.08
CA ILE A 558 19.08 7.77 -5.38
C ILE A 558 20.37 8.22 -6.08
N GLU A 559 21.27 8.95 -5.42
CA GLU A 559 22.50 9.43 -6.07
C GLU A 559 23.41 8.25 -6.50
N VAL A 560 23.64 7.28 -5.61
CA VAL A 560 24.44 6.09 -5.94
C VAL A 560 23.73 5.27 -7.02
N GLY A 561 22.42 5.07 -6.90
CA GLY A 561 21.63 4.32 -7.87
C GLY A 561 21.64 4.97 -9.25
N TYR A 562 21.45 6.29 -9.33
CA TYR A 562 21.44 7.08 -10.55
C TYR A 562 22.81 7.04 -11.24
N ALA A 563 23.89 7.26 -10.50
CA ALA A 563 25.26 7.18 -11.02
C ALA A 563 25.57 5.81 -11.67
N ILE A 564 25.14 4.71 -11.03
CA ILE A 564 25.28 3.36 -11.59
C ILE A 564 24.41 3.19 -12.84
N LEU A 565 23.13 3.58 -12.79
CA LEU A 565 22.19 3.39 -13.89
C LEU A 565 22.58 4.19 -15.14
N MET A 566 23.16 5.37 -14.98
CA MET A 566 23.67 6.19 -16.09
C MET A 566 24.82 5.55 -16.87
N SER A 567 25.51 4.57 -16.27
CA SER A 567 26.55 3.79 -16.95
C SER A 567 26.00 2.65 -17.83
N TYR A 568 24.68 2.49 -17.89
CA TYR A 568 24.04 1.46 -18.73
C TYR A 568 24.28 1.69 -20.23
N GLY A 569 24.88 0.68 -20.89
CA GLY A 569 25.25 0.76 -22.30
C GLY A 569 26.40 1.72 -22.62
N LYS A 570 27.14 2.20 -21.60
CA LYS A 570 28.31 3.08 -21.78
C LYS A 570 29.62 2.28 -21.86
N SER A 571 30.68 2.96 -22.34
CA SER A 571 32.02 2.38 -22.48
C SER A 571 32.61 1.95 -21.14
N ARG A 572 33.61 1.06 -21.21
CA ARG A 572 34.33 0.55 -20.04
C ARG A 572 35.03 1.68 -19.26
N ASP A 573 35.57 2.67 -19.95
CA ASP A 573 36.24 3.81 -19.32
C ASP A 573 35.26 4.70 -18.56
N PHE A 574 34.07 4.93 -19.12
CA PHE A 574 33.02 5.67 -18.42
C PHE A 574 32.58 4.93 -17.14
N LYS A 575 32.45 3.60 -17.20
CA LYS A 575 32.15 2.78 -16.02
C LYS A 575 33.25 2.86 -14.95
N ARG A 576 34.53 2.87 -15.35
CA ARG A 576 35.67 3.05 -14.44
C ARG A 576 35.63 4.42 -13.75
N MET A 577 35.44 5.49 -14.51
CA MET A 577 35.30 6.84 -13.96
C MET A 577 34.18 6.92 -12.92
N LYS A 578 33.00 6.34 -13.22
CA LYS A 578 31.88 6.29 -12.26
C LYS A 578 32.16 5.44 -11.03
N LEU A 579 32.94 4.37 -11.17
CA LEU A 579 33.37 3.55 -10.04
C LEU A 579 34.24 4.37 -9.07
N ASP A 580 35.15 5.20 -9.60
CA ASP A 580 36.02 6.06 -8.80
C ASP A 580 35.24 7.17 -8.09
N GLU A 581 34.27 7.79 -8.79
CA GLU A 581 33.35 8.78 -8.22
C GLU A 581 32.54 8.20 -7.04
N ILE A 582 31.98 7.00 -7.22
CA ILE A 582 31.23 6.31 -6.16
C ILE A 582 32.16 5.98 -4.99
N ASN A 583 33.37 5.48 -5.24
CA ASN A 583 34.34 5.18 -4.18
C ASN A 583 34.72 6.44 -3.39
N TRP A 584 34.92 7.58 -4.06
CA TRP A 584 35.20 8.85 -3.43
C TRP A 584 34.01 9.33 -2.57
N PHE A 585 32.80 9.28 -3.12
CA PHE A 585 31.57 9.63 -2.40
C PHE A 585 31.36 8.79 -1.13
N LEU A 586 31.63 7.48 -1.21
CA LEU A 586 31.51 6.57 -0.08
C LEU A 586 32.54 6.85 1.02
N LYS A 587 33.76 7.27 0.65
CA LYS A 587 34.81 7.64 1.61
C LYS A 587 34.45 8.91 2.39
N GLN A 588 33.90 9.94 1.73
CA GLN A 588 33.52 11.18 2.39
C GLN A 588 32.42 11.02 3.46
N ARG A 589 31.54 10.01 3.29
CA ARG A 589 30.44 9.76 4.23
C ARG A 589 30.74 8.73 5.33
N GLY A 590 31.98 8.28 5.46
CA GLY A 590 32.37 7.33 6.52
C GLY A 590 31.68 5.96 6.43
N ILE A 591 31.23 5.55 5.23
CA ILE A 591 30.53 4.27 5.01
C ILE A 591 31.53 3.09 4.86
N TYR A 592 32.83 3.37 4.95
CA TYR A 592 33.87 2.37 5.21
C TYR A 592 34.45 2.59 6.60
N GLY A 593 33.90 1.83 7.54
CA GLY A 593 34.36 1.57 8.90
C GLY A 593 33.69 0.28 9.37
#